data_AF-A0A6I5WFT9-F1
#
_entry.id   AF-A0A6I5WFT9-F1
#
_cell.length_a   1.000
_cell.length_b   1.000
_cell.length_c   1.000
_cell.angle_alpha   90.00
_cell.angle_beta   90.00
_cell.angle_gamma   90.00
#
_symmetry.space_group_name_H-M   'P 1'
#
loop_
_entity.id
_entity.type
_entity.pdbx_description
1 polymer ?
#
loop_
_entity_poly.entity_id
_entity_poly.type
_entity_poly.pdbx_seq_one_letter_code
_entity_poly.pdbx_strand_id
1 'polypeptide(L)'
;MPKLKGVFCVEGEWDRDLTKRRSVLPTLDMLERLGSLKHIHKSAVTPEQLKYFLEQWSSQRYSSYEVGFFALHGAPSQMWLSNSHFTSIDEVAGWMSGRWQGKRIYIGGCSVLRGSDTYLTDFLYETGASMMCGFTKQVDWIESAAFETVILDRLVNSGKVNSVEQLASSARWAPLANHLGFRVVYASGHSVKIPSMRAADSAAPV
;
A
#
# COMPACT_ATOMS: atom_id res chain seq x y z
N MET A 1 21.18 -2.16 19.37
CA MET A 1 20.40 -1.33 18.42
C MET A 1 19.08 -2.01 18.15
N PRO A 2 17.93 -1.30 18.13
CA PRO A 2 16.67 -1.91 17.74
C PRO A 2 16.78 -2.51 16.33
N LYS A 3 16.20 -3.69 16.11
CA LYS A 3 16.21 -4.32 14.79
C LYS A 3 15.32 -3.50 13.87
N LEU A 4 15.89 -2.91 12.82
CA LEU A 4 15.14 -2.16 11.80
C LEU A 4 14.00 -3.03 11.27
N LYS A 5 12.78 -2.47 11.30
CA LYS A 5 11.59 -3.04 10.67
C LYS A 5 11.65 -2.76 9.18
N GLY A 6 10.89 -3.52 8.39
CA GLY A 6 11.00 -3.42 6.94
C GLY A 6 9.71 -3.63 6.17
N VAL A 7 9.85 -3.38 4.87
CA VAL A 7 8.82 -3.57 3.85
C VAL A 7 9.16 -4.81 3.02
N PHE A 8 8.18 -5.70 2.86
CA PHE A 8 8.24 -6.75 1.84
C PHE A 8 7.45 -6.28 0.62
N CYS A 9 8.15 -5.90 -0.43
CA CYS A 9 7.58 -5.38 -1.65
C CYS A 9 7.50 -6.46 -2.73
N VAL A 10 6.32 -6.59 -3.33
CA VAL A 10 6.12 -7.34 -4.57
C VAL A 10 5.67 -6.36 -5.64
N GLU A 11 6.44 -6.28 -6.73
CA GLU A 11 6.24 -5.35 -7.84
C GLU A 11 5.80 -6.08 -9.12
N GLY A 12 4.72 -5.60 -9.74
CA GLY A 12 4.26 -6.06 -11.04
C GLY A 12 5.00 -5.40 -12.21
N GLU A 13 4.71 -5.86 -13.43
CA GLU A 13 5.22 -5.23 -14.65
C GLU A 13 4.46 -3.94 -14.97
N TRP A 14 5.18 -2.82 -15.09
CA TRP A 14 4.60 -1.51 -15.38
C TRP A 14 4.45 -1.17 -16.86
N ASP A 15 5.27 -1.79 -17.72
CA ASP A 15 5.36 -1.49 -19.15
C ASP A 15 5.62 -2.76 -19.96
N ARG A 16 5.04 -2.82 -21.17
CA ARG A 16 5.39 -3.84 -22.18
C ARG A 16 6.78 -3.65 -22.77
N ASP A 17 7.22 -2.40 -22.78
CA ASP A 17 8.50 -2.00 -23.35
C ASP A 17 9.61 -2.24 -22.34
N LEU A 18 10.42 -3.27 -22.59
CA LEU A 18 11.52 -3.69 -21.71
C LEU A 18 12.65 -2.65 -21.60
N THR A 19 12.65 -1.61 -22.44
CA THR A 19 13.62 -0.51 -22.31
C THR A 19 13.24 0.45 -21.17
N LYS A 20 11.96 0.46 -20.78
CA LYS A 20 11.47 1.27 -19.67
C LYS A 20 11.82 0.62 -18.34
N ARG A 21 12.30 1.43 -17.40
CA ARG A 21 12.82 0.99 -16.10
C ARG A 21 12.03 1.58 -14.93
N ARG A 22 10.73 1.83 -15.13
CA ARG A 22 9.87 2.30 -14.02
C ARG A 22 9.84 1.25 -12.94
N SER A 23 10.10 1.66 -11.71
CA SER A 23 10.10 0.80 -10.54
C SER A 23 9.97 1.65 -9.27
N VAL A 24 9.37 1.08 -8.23
CA VAL A 24 9.35 1.65 -6.88
C VAL A 24 10.67 1.44 -6.11
N LEU A 25 11.57 0.61 -6.65
CA LEU A 25 12.86 0.30 -6.03
C LEU A 25 13.69 1.54 -5.66
N PRO A 26 13.78 2.62 -6.47
CA PRO A 26 14.51 3.82 -6.07
C PRO A 26 13.97 4.48 -4.79
N THR A 27 12.65 4.46 -4.58
CA THR A 27 12.01 4.97 -3.35
C THR A 27 12.39 4.11 -2.15
N LEU A 28 12.38 2.79 -2.30
CA LEU A 28 12.77 1.86 -1.25
C LEU A 28 14.26 1.97 -0.90
N ASP A 29 15.12 2.07 -1.90
CA ASP A 29 16.57 2.25 -1.73
C ASP A 29 16.89 3.59 -1.06
N MET A 30 16.16 4.66 -1.39
CA MET A 30 16.29 5.94 -0.71
C MET A 30 15.97 5.80 0.79
N LEU A 31 14.84 5.19 1.14
CA LEU A 31 14.43 5.01 2.53
C LEU A 31 15.41 4.13 3.32
N GLU A 32 15.99 3.11 2.68
CA GLU A 32 17.03 2.27 3.29
C GLU A 32 18.34 3.01 3.50
N ARG A 33 18.79 3.81 2.52
CA ARG A 33 20.00 4.65 2.65
C ARG A 33 19.87 5.73 3.72
N LEU A 34 18.65 6.24 3.94
CA LEU A 34 18.34 7.16 5.04
C LEU A 34 18.26 6.45 6.41
N GLY A 35 18.36 5.12 6.44
CA GLY A 35 18.24 4.34 7.67
C GLY A 35 16.82 4.31 8.24
N SER A 36 15.82 4.68 7.45
CA SER A 36 14.41 4.74 7.89
C SER A 36 13.79 3.35 8.01
N LEU A 37 14.01 2.47 7.01
CA LEU A 37 13.52 1.11 6.98
C LEU A 37 14.46 0.23 6.16
N LYS A 38 14.36 -1.09 6.29
CA LYS A 38 14.97 -2.03 5.33
C LYS A 38 13.93 -2.60 4.38
N HIS A 39 14.32 -3.10 3.22
CA HIS A 39 13.35 -3.66 2.28
C HIS A 39 13.76 -5.01 1.68
N ILE A 40 12.76 -5.76 1.25
CA ILE A 40 12.90 -6.84 0.28
C ILE A 40 12.06 -6.44 -0.91
N HIS A 41 12.65 -6.43 -2.10
CA HIS A 41 11.95 -6.18 -3.35
C HIS A 41 11.99 -7.44 -4.23
N LYS A 42 10.82 -7.84 -4.73
CA LYS A 42 10.64 -8.94 -5.68
C LYS A 42 9.71 -8.54 -6.79
N SER A 43 10.00 -8.98 -8.00
CA SER A 43 9.06 -8.84 -9.12
C SER A 43 8.23 -10.11 -9.27
N ALA A 44 6.93 -9.96 -9.53
CA ALA A 44 6.03 -11.05 -9.86
C ALA A 44 5.12 -10.65 -11.03
N VAL A 45 5.16 -11.43 -12.10
CA VAL A 45 4.38 -11.18 -13.32
C VAL A 45 3.25 -12.18 -13.54
N THR A 46 3.13 -13.20 -12.67
CA THR A 46 2.03 -14.19 -12.65
C THR A 46 1.47 -14.40 -11.24
N PRO A 47 0.21 -14.87 -11.10
CA PRO A 47 -0.42 -15.14 -9.81
C PRO A 47 0.35 -16.17 -8.96
N GLU A 48 0.95 -17.18 -9.59
CA GLU A 48 1.73 -18.22 -8.92
C GLU A 48 3.02 -17.66 -8.31
N GLN A 49 3.69 -16.76 -9.02
CA GLN A 49 4.87 -16.05 -8.50
C GLN A 49 4.49 -15.13 -7.33
N LEU A 50 3.39 -14.38 -7.48
CA LEU A 50 2.87 -13.56 -6.39
C LEU A 50 2.62 -14.43 -5.16
N LYS A 51 1.80 -15.48 -5.32
CA LYS A 51 1.49 -16.43 -4.25
C LYS A 51 2.76 -16.94 -3.58
N TYR A 52 3.72 -17.46 -4.35
CA TYR A 52 4.99 -17.95 -3.82
C TYR A 52 5.68 -16.92 -2.90
N PHE A 53 5.82 -15.67 -3.33
CA PHE A 53 6.46 -14.64 -2.51
C PHE A 53 5.65 -14.25 -1.27
N LEU A 54 4.32 -14.22 -1.37
CA LEU A 54 3.44 -13.96 -0.22
C LEU A 54 3.53 -15.10 0.82
N GLU A 55 3.66 -16.35 0.38
CA GLU A 55 3.90 -17.50 1.27
C GLU A 55 5.25 -17.38 1.96
N GLN A 56 6.31 -16.96 1.25
CA GLN A 56 7.61 -16.70 1.86
C GLN A 56 7.50 -15.59 2.91
N TRP A 57 6.92 -14.44 2.57
CA TRP A 57 6.74 -13.30 3.47
C TRP A 57 5.97 -13.66 4.76
N SER A 58 5.06 -14.63 4.65
CA SER A 58 4.27 -15.14 5.78
C SER A 58 5.08 -16.00 6.75
N SER A 59 6.30 -16.42 6.41
CA SER A 59 7.14 -17.22 7.29
C SER A 59 7.84 -16.41 8.38
N GLN A 60 8.18 -17.06 9.49
CA GLN A 60 8.85 -16.44 10.64
C GLN A 60 10.19 -15.79 10.29
N ARG A 61 10.85 -16.27 9.22
CA ARG A 61 12.11 -15.73 8.69
C ARG A 61 11.98 -14.24 8.35
N TYR A 62 10.80 -13.81 7.91
CA TYR A 62 10.53 -12.42 7.50
C TYR A 62 9.61 -11.67 8.47
N SER A 63 9.52 -12.13 9.73
CA SER A 63 8.70 -11.47 10.78
C SER A 63 9.01 -10.00 11.00
N SER A 64 10.26 -9.55 10.77
CA SER A 64 10.62 -8.13 10.87
C SER A 64 10.14 -7.26 9.69
N TYR A 65 9.59 -7.87 8.65
CA TYR A 65 8.97 -7.17 7.52
C TYR A 65 7.46 -7.13 7.77
N GLU A 66 7.03 -6.19 8.61
CA GLU A 66 5.65 -6.09 9.08
C GLU A 66 4.71 -5.44 8.06
N VAL A 67 5.28 -4.76 7.05
CA VAL A 67 4.54 -4.05 6.02
C VAL A 67 4.69 -4.77 4.68
N GLY A 68 3.57 -5.07 4.03
CA GLY A 68 3.54 -5.56 2.65
C GLY A 68 3.26 -4.40 1.70
N PHE A 69 4.10 -4.21 0.70
CA PHE A 69 3.92 -3.20 -0.34
C PHE A 69 3.68 -3.86 -1.70
N PHE A 70 2.45 -3.83 -2.18
CA PHE A 70 2.09 -4.39 -3.48
C PHE A 70 2.03 -3.27 -4.52
N ALA A 71 3.10 -3.15 -5.30
CA ALA A 71 3.34 -2.09 -6.26
C ALA A 71 3.03 -2.62 -7.67
N LEU A 72 1.80 -2.42 -8.13
CA LEU A 72 1.32 -3.07 -9.36
C LEU A 72 0.21 -2.24 -10.00
N HIS A 73 -0.09 -2.48 -11.27
CA HIS A 73 -1.28 -1.88 -11.88
C HIS A 73 -2.54 -2.40 -11.22
N GLY A 74 -3.63 -1.64 -11.29
CA GLY A 74 -4.86 -2.04 -10.61
C GLY A 74 -6.13 -1.53 -11.27
N ALA A 75 -7.19 -2.26 -10.98
CA ALA A 75 -8.57 -1.85 -11.16
C ALA A 75 -9.29 -2.09 -9.83
N PRO A 76 -10.55 -1.63 -9.65
CA PRO A 76 -11.29 -1.90 -8.41
C PRO A 76 -11.23 -3.38 -8.03
N SER A 77 -10.71 -3.67 -6.84
CA SER A 77 -10.57 -5.03 -6.30
C SER A 77 -9.66 -6.01 -7.10
N GLN A 78 -8.90 -5.52 -8.08
CA GLN A 78 -8.02 -6.34 -8.93
C GLN A 78 -6.58 -5.85 -8.92
N MET A 79 -5.65 -6.79 -8.86
CA MET A 79 -4.22 -6.57 -8.90
C MET A 79 -3.65 -7.12 -10.21
N TRP A 80 -3.12 -6.23 -11.06
CA TRP A 80 -2.59 -6.60 -12.37
C TRP A 80 -1.08 -6.75 -12.29
N LEU A 81 -0.61 -7.98 -12.49
CA LEU A 81 0.80 -8.36 -12.34
C LEU A 81 1.59 -8.17 -13.63
N SER A 82 0.91 -8.30 -14.76
CA SER A 82 1.42 -7.99 -16.09
C SER A 82 0.26 -7.67 -17.03
N ASN A 83 0.58 -7.45 -18.30
CA ASN A 83 -0.41 -7.16 -19.33
C ASN A 83 -1.43 -8.29 -19.58
N SER A 84 -1.08 -9.52 -19.21
CA SER A 84 -1.91 -10.71 -19.45
C SER A 84 -2.32 -11.44 -18.16
N HIS A 85 -1.81 -11.01 -17.00
CA HIS A 85 -2.06 -11.67 -15.73
C HIS A 85 -2.55 -10.70 -14.67
N PHE A 86 -3.63 -11.07 -14.01
CA PHE A 86 -4.20 -10.37 -12.87
C PHE A 86 -4.73 -11.38 -11.86
N THR A 87 -4.99 -10.92 -10.65
CA THR A 87 -5.66 -11.67 -9.60
C THR A 87 -6.59 -10.73 -8.82
N SER A 88 -7.61 -11.26 -8.16
CA SER A 88 -8.43 -10.47 -7.24
C SER A 88 -7.78 -10.38 -5.86
N ILE A 89 -8.23 -9.42 -5.04
CA ILE A 89 -7.82 -9.41 -3.64
C ILE A 89 -8.41 -10.61 -2.87
N ASP A 90 -9.56 -11.15 -3.25
CA ASP A 90 -10.15 -12.34 -2.62
C ASP A 90 -9.31 -13.60 -2.87
N GLU A 91 -8.78 -13.77 -4.08
CA GLU A 91 -7.88 -14.87 -4.38
C GLU A 91 -6.64 -14.81 -3.49
N VAL A 92 -6.09 -13.61 -3.31
CA VAL A 92 -4.98 -13.39 -2.38
C VAL A 92 -5.39 -13.64 -0.93
N ALA A 93 -6.60 -13.24 -0.51
CA ALA A 93 -7.12 -13.53 0.82
C ALA A 93 -7.18 -15.04 1.08
N GLY A 94 -7.73 -15.80 0.12
CA GLY A 94 -7.80 -17.26 0.19
C GLY A 94 -6.42 -17.93 0.29
N TRP A 95 -5.42 -17.44 -0.46
CA TRP A 95 -4.06 -17.98 -0.35
C TRP A 95 -3.41 -17.69 1.01
N MET A 96 -3.76 -16.55 1.62
CA MET A 96 -3.11 -15.99 2.80
C MET A 96 -3.97 -16.04 4.06
N SER A 97 -5.03 -16.84 4.06
CA SER A 97 -6.00 -16.95 5.15
C SER A 97 -5.32 -17.23 6.49
N GLY A 98 -5.49 -16.30 7.44
CA GLY A 98 -4.90 -16.33 8.78
C GLY A 98 -3.38 -16.16 8.86
N ARG A 99 -2.68 -15.86 7.75
CA ARG A 99 -1.20 -15.84 7.69
C ARG A 99 -0.59 -14.47 7.97
N TRP A 100 -1.39 -13.42 8.01
CA TRP A 100 -0.93 -12.03 8.05
C TRP A 100 -1.25 -11.30 9.36
N GLN A 101 -1.32 -12.05 10.46
CA GLN A 101 -1.65 -11.50 11.77
C GLN A 101 -0.78 -10.29 12.13
N GLY A 102 -1.45 -9.15 12.31
CA GLY A 102 -0.83 -7.88 12.68
C GLY A 102 0.00 -7.21 11.57
N LYS A 103 0.12 -7.81 10.38
CA LYS A 103 0.76 -7.18 9.23
C LYS A 103 -0.08 -6.00 8.75
N ARG A 104 0.58 -5.09 8.03
CA ARG A 104 0.00 -3.87 7.45
C ARG A 104 0.21 -3.88 5.95
N ILE A 105 -0.78 -3.48 5.18
CA ILE A 105 -0.75 -3.60 3.72
C ILE A 105 -0.81 -2.21 3.08
N TYR A 106 0.07 -1.97 2.12
CA TYR A 106 0.02 -0.84 1.23
C TYR A 106 -0.15 -1.33 -0.21
N ILE A 107 -1.19 -0.86 -0.88
CA ILE A 107 -1.43 -1.12 -2.29
C ILE A 107 -1.05 0.12 -3.10
N GLY A 108 0.09 0.05 -3.78
CA GLY A 108 0.54 1.07 -4.75
C GLY A 108 -0.14 0.97 -6.10
N GLY A 109 -1.24 0.21 -6.19
CA GLY A 109 -2.02 0.05 -7.39
C GLY A 109 -3.18 1.03 -7.50
N CYS A 110 -3.33 1.58 -8.70
CA CYS A 110 -4.42 2.50 -9.03
C CYS A 110 -5.78 1.86 -8.73
N SER A 111 -6.65 2.60 -8.04
CA SER A 111 -8.06 2.25 -7.82
C SER A 111 -8.39 0.93 -7.12
N VAL A 112 -7.43 0.14 -6.65
CA VAL A 112 -7.71 -1.16 -5.99
C VAL A 112 -8.61 -0.98 -4.77
N LEU A 113 -8.36 0.07 -3.98
CA LEU A 113 -9.16 0.40 -2.79
C LEU A 113 -10.50 1.08 -3.09
N ARG A 114 -10.92 1.14 -4.37
CA ARG A 114 -12.29 1.56 -4.73
C ARG A 114 -13.33 0.50 -4.37
N GLY A 115 -12.94 -0.72 -4.03
CA GLY A 115 -13.83 -1.77 -3.50
C GLY A 115 -14.68 -1.30 -2.32
N SER A 116 -15.79 -2.00 -2.06
CA SER A 116 -16.69 -1.65 -0.95
C SER A 116 -16.03 -1.87 0.40
N ASP A 117 -16.51 -1.17 1.42
CA ASP A 117 -15.97 -1.23 2.79
C ASP A 117 -16.07 -2.65 3.35
N THR A 118 -17.20 -3.33 3.15
CA THR A 118 -17.40 -4.74 3.50
C THR A 118 -16.35 -5.62 2.84
N TYR A 119 -16.20 -5.50 1.52
CA TYR A 119 -15.30 -6.34 0.73
C TYR A 119 -13.83 -6.20 1.15
N LEU A 120 -13.37 -4.96 1.39
CA LEU A 120 -12.00 -4.71 1.87
C LEU A 120 -11.82 -5.14 3.33
N THR A 121 -12.87 -5.08 4.15
CA THR A 121 -12.82 -5.55 5.54
C THR A 121 -12.78 -7.07 5.61
N ASP A 122 -13.54 -7.76 4.76
CA ASP A 122 -13.55 -9.22 4.66
C ASP A 122 -12.16 -9.75 4.29
N PHE A 123 -11.47 -9.10 3.35
CA PHE A 123 -10.07 -9.39 3.03
C PHE A 123 -9.14 -9.27 4.25
N LEU A 124 -9.29 -8.21 5.05
CA LEU A 124 -8.48 -8.02 6.28
C LEU A 124 -8.81 -9.07 7.33
N TYR A 125 -10.08 -9.40 7.50
CA TYR A 125 -10.54 -10.44 8.42
C TYR A 125 -10.00 -11.81 8.03
N GLU A 126 -10.12 -12.20 6.76
CA GLU A 126 -9.68 -13.48 6.26
C GLU A 126 -8.16 -13.64 6.37
N THR A 127 -7.38 -12.62 6.00
CA THR A 127 -5.91 -12.69 6.06
C THR A 127 -5.34 -12.51 7.47
N GLY A 128 -6.08 -11.84 8.37
CA GLY A 128 -5.61 -11.40 9.68
C GLY A 128 -4.79 -10.11 9.66
N ALA A 129 -4.69 -9.43 8.51
CA ALA A 129 -4.00 -8.16 8.41
C ALA A 129 -4.74 -7.08 9.21
N SER A 130 -3.99 -6.21 9.88
CA SER A 130 -4.55 -5.18 10.77
C SER A 130 -5.20 -4.01 10.02
N MET A 131 -4.64 -3.69 8.86
CA MET A 131 -5.07 -2.58 8.03
C MET A 131 -4.55 -2.72 6.59
N MET A 132 -5.24 -2.07 5.66
CA MET A 132 -4.73 -1.79 4.33
C MET A 132 -4.97 -0.33 3.94
N CYS A 133 -4.06 0.23 3.14
CA CYS A 133 -4.21 1.56 2.58
C CYS A 133 -3.66 1.63 1.16
N GLY A 134 -4.03 2.68 0.43
CA GLY A 134 -3.66 2.86 -0.97
C GLY A 134 -4.64 3.78 -1.68
N PHE A 135 -4.70 3.69 -3.01
CA PHE A 135 -5.39 4.66 -3.84
C PHE A 135 -6.76 4.18 -4.35
N THR A 136 -7.70 5.12 -4.48
CA THR A 136 -9.04 4.90 -5.07
C THR A 136 -9.16 5.48 -6.49
N LYS A 137 -8.13 6.18 -6.97
CA LYS A 137 -8.04 6.83 -8.28
C LYS A 137 -6.84 6.32 -9.07
N GLN A 138 -6.76 6.72 -10.34
CA GLN A 138 -5.49 6.72 -11.06
C GLN A 138 -4.63 7.84 -10.50
N VAL A 139 -3.32 7.61 -10.41
CA VAL A 139 -2.36 8.54 -9.79
C VAL A 139 -1.16 8.74 -10.70
N ASP A 140 -0.62 9.96 -10.70
CA ASP A 140 0.65 10.24 -11.36
C ASP A 140 1.81 9.57 -10.62
N TRP A 141 2.79 9.08 -11.38
CA TRP A 141 3.92 8.30 -10.85
C TRP A 141 4.80 9.10 -9.88
N ILE A 142 5.04 10.38 -10.17
CA ILE A 142 5.92 11.22 -9.34
C ILE A 142 5.20 11.57 -8.05
N GLU A 143 3.92 11.95 -8.14
CA GLU A 143 3.11 12.28 -6.97
C GLU A 143 2.90 11.07 -6.06
N SER A 144 2.63 9.89 -6.64
CA SER A 144 2.50 8.65 -5.87
C SER A 144 3.82 8.30 -5.18
N ALA A 145 4.96 8.35 -5.89
CA ALA A 145 6.27 8.04 -5.30
C ALA A 145 6.64 8.98 -4.14
N ALA A 146 6.36 10.28 -4.28
CA ALA A 146 6.58 11.26 -3.23
C ALA A 146 5.71 10.97 -1.99
N PHE A 147 4.45 10.59 -2.20
CA PHE A 147 3.53 10.26 -1.11
C PHE A 147 3.88 8.92 -0.45
N GLU A 148 4.17 7.89 -1.24
CA GLU A 148 4.61 6.56 -0.82
C GLU A 148 5.84 6.63 0.08
N THR A 149 6.80 7.50 -0.26
CA THR A 149 8.00 7.74 0.57
C THR A 149 7.62 7.99 2.04
N VAL A 150 6.66 8.88 2.27
CA VAL A 150 6.29 9.31 3.63
C VAL A 150 5.32 8.33 4.28
N ILE A 151 4.43 7.71 3.50
CA ILE A 151 3.49 6.71 4.02
C ILE A 151 4.21 5.43 4.43
N LEU A 152 5.18 4.94 3.64
CA LEU A 152 5.95 3.74 3.97
C LEU A 152 6.81 3.95 5.22
N ASP A 153 7.49 5.10 5.35
CA ASP A 153 8.20 5.46 6.58
C ASP A 153 7.25 5.43 7.79
N ARG A 154 6.08 6.08 7.67
CA ARG A 154 5.10 6.11 8.76
C ARG A 154 4.56 4.72 9.09
N LEU A 155 4.25 3.91 8.07
CA LEU A 155 3.78 2.54 8.23
C LEU A 155 4.78 1.68 8.98
N VAL A 156 6.07 1.78 8.66
CA VAL A 156 7.09 0.94 9.30
C VAL A 156 7.39 1.42 10.72
N ASN A 157 7.59 2.73 10.90
CA ASN A 157 8.19 3.30 12.09
C ASN A 157 7.19 3.72 13.17
N SER A 158 5.90 3.75 12.87
CA SER A 158 4.88 4.02 13.88
C SER A 158 4.46 2.78 14.65
N GLY A 159 4.34 2.93 15.97
CA GLY A 159 3.73 1.93 16.86
C GLY A 159 2.20 1.96 16.90
N LYS A 160 1.55 2.93 16.22
CA LYS A 160 0.08 3.07 16.20
C LYS A 160 -0.49 2.73 14.84
N VAL A 161 -1.48 1.84 14.80
CA VAL A 161 -2.15 1.39 13.58
C VAL A 161 -2.80 2.55 12.81
N ASN A 162 -3.36 3.54 13.51
CA ASN A 162 -4.03 4.70 12.88
C ASN A 162 -3.11 5.86 12.48
N SER A 163 -1.79 5.72 12.63
CA SER A 163 -0.87 6.83 12.40
C SER A 163 -0.75 7.29 10.95
N VAL A 164 -1.04 6.39 10.00
CA VAL A 164 -1.08 6.71 8.57
C VAL A 164 -2.29 7.57 8.25
N GLU A 165 -3.46 7.26 8.82
CA GLU A 165 -4.65 8.10 8.70
C GLU A 165 -4.41 9.49 9.30
N GLN A 166 -3.80 9.57 10.49
CA GLN A 166 -3.45 10.86 11.11
C GLN A 166 -2.50 11.67 10.24
N LEU A 167 -1.48 11.03 9.65
CA LEU A 167 -0.56 11.68 8.73
C LEU A 167 -1.30 12.17 7.49
N ALA A 168 -2.05 11.30 6.82
CA ALA A 168 -2.78 11.61 5.59
C ALA A 168 -3.89 12.66 5.79
N SER A 169 -4.45 12.76 7.00
CA SER A 169 -5.47 13.75 7.36
C SER A 169 -4.88 15.06 7.90
N SER A 170 -3.56 15.14 8.08
CA SER A 170 -2.91 16.36 8.58
C SER A 170 -2.98 17.47 7.55
N ALA A 171 -3.02 18.74 8.00
CA ALA A 171 -3.08 19.90 7.10
C ALA A 171 -2.00 19.91 6.01
N ARG A 172 -0.82 19.35 6.31
CA ARG A 172 0.31 19.25 5.37
C ARG A 172 0.05 18.26 4.23
N TRP A 173 -0.64 17.16 4.49
CA TRP A 173 -0.75 16.02 3.57
C TRP A 173 -2.16 15.77 3.05
N ALA A 174 -3.19 16.26 3.74
CA ALA A 174 -4.59 16.13 3.34
C ALA A 174 -4.89 16.59 1.90
N PRO A 175 -4.32 17.71 1.38
CA PRO A 175 -4.56 18.07 -0.01
C PRO A 175 -4.08 17.00 -1.00
N LEU A 176 -2.84 16.50 -0.83
CA LEU A 176 -2.28 15.48 -1.70
C LEU A 176 -2.97 14.13 -1.51
N ALA A 177 -3.24 13.73 -0.27
CA ALA A 177 -3.95 12.50 0.04
C ALA A 177 -5.36 12.49 -0.56
N ASN A 178 -6.08 13.62 -0.50
CA ASN A 178 -7.38 13.76 -1.17
C ASN A 178 -7.25 13.75 -2.70
N HIS A 179 -6.25 14.46 -3.25
CA HIS A 179 -5.98 14.48 -4.69
C HIS A 179 -5.81 13.06 -5.23
N LEU A 180 -4.93 12.27 -4.61
CA LEU A 180 -4.64 10.87 -4.95
C LEU A 180 -5.78 9.90 -4.61
N GLY A 181 -6.83 10.37 -3.91
CA GLY A 181 -7.92 9.53 -3.45
C GLY A 181 -7.45 8.46 -2.46
N PHE A 182 -6.55 8.82 -1.56
CA PHE A 182 -6.00 7.92 -0.56
C PHE A 182 -7.07 7.46 0.42
N ARG A 183 -7.00 6.18 0.77
CA ARG A 183 -7.95 5.51 1.64
C ARG A 183 -7.21 4.60 2.61
N VAL A 184 -7.72 4.52 3.83
CA VAL A 184 -7.29 3.59 4.87
C VAL A 184 -8.48 2.74 5.30
N VAL A 185 -8.27 1.43 5.45
CA VAL A 185 -9.27 0.47 5.92
C VAL A 185 -8.65 -0.36 7.04
N TYR A 186 -9.40 -0.60 8.10
CA TYR A 186 -8.97 -1.34 9.28
C TYR A 186 -9.79 -2.62 9.45
N ALA A 187 -9.19 -3.64 10.06
CA ALA A 187 -9.87 -4.91 10.35
C ALA A 187 -11.09 -4.75 11.28
N SER A 188 -11.20 -3.63 12.00
CA SER A 188 -12.38 -3.30 12.82
C SER A 188 -13.60 -2.85 12.00
N GLY A 189 -13.50 -2.81 10.66
CA GLY A 189 -14.52 -2.28 9.76
C GLY A 189 -14.51 -0.75 9.63
N HIS A 190 -13.60 -0.06 10.34
CA HIS A 190 -13.42 1.38 10.15
C HIS A 190 -12.71 1.64 8.82
N SER A 191 -13.18 2.64 8.07
CA SER A 191 -12.69 2.97 6.74
C SER A 191 -12.75 4.48 6.55
N VAL A 192 -11.62 5.06 6.13
CA VAL A 192 -11.44 6.50 6.02
C VAL A 192 -11.00 6.85 4.61
N LYS A 193 -11.79 7.70 3.97
CA LYS A 193 -11.43 8.40 2.73
C LYS A 193 -11.12 9.85 3.11
N ILE A 194 -9.95 10.35 2.70
CA ILE A 194 -9.55 11.72 3.04
C ILE A 194 -10.51 12.70 2.33
N PRO A 195 -11.30 13.50 3.06
CA PRO A 195 -12.31 14.37 2.47
C PRO A 195 -11.65 15.49 1.66
N SER A 196 -12.39 16.08 0.72
CA SER A 196 -11.94 17.31 0.08
C SER A 196 -11.84 18.38 1.15
N MET A 197 -10.68 19.02 1.26
CA MET A 197 -10.58 20.20 2.10
C MET A 197 -11.57 21.23 1.53
N ARG A 198 -12.50 21.71 2.37
CA ARG A 198 -13.26 22.92 1.99
C ARG A 198 -12.21 23.98 1.65
N ALA A 199 -12.41 24.69 0.54
CA ALA A 199 -11.68 25.94 0.35
C ALA A 199 -11.86 26.72 1.65
N ALA A 200 -10.76 27.15 2.27
CA ALA A 200 -10.86 28.08 3.38
C ALA A 200 -11.74 29.22 2.86
N ASP A 201 -12.90 29.44 3.49
CA ASP A 201 -13.78 30.53 3.15
C ASP A 201 -12.91 31.78 3.03
N SER A 202 -12.86 32.35 1.82
CA SER A 202 -12.16 33.58 1.57
C SER A 202 -12.63 34.56 2.63
N ALA A 203 -11.70 35.00 3.48
CA ALA A 203 -11.95 35.97 4.52
C ALA A 203 -12.82 37.11 3.96
N ALA A 204 -13.89 37.42 4.69
CA ALA A 204 -14.84 38.47 4.35
C ALA A 204 -14.10 39.78 4.00
N PRO A 205 -14.57 40.53 3.00
CA PRO A 205 -14.03 41.85 2.74
C PRO A 205 -14.35 42.77 3.92
N VAL A 206 -13.35 43.56 4.30
CA VAL A 206 -13.38 44.63 5.31
C VAL A 206 -14.42 45.68 4.95
#